data_AF-A0AAW9NCS7-F1
#
_entry.id   AF-A0AAW9NCS7-F1
#
_cell.length_a   1.000
_cell.length_b   1.000
_cell.length_c   1.000
_cell.angle_alpha   90.00
_cell.angle_beta   90.00
_cell.angle_gamma   90.00
#
_symmetry.space_group_name_H-M   'P 1'
#
loop_
_entity.id
_entity.type
_entity.pdbx_description
1 polymer ?
#
loop_
_entity_poly.entity_id
_entity_poly.type
_entity_poly.pdbx_seq_one_letter_code
_entity_poly.pdbx_strand_id
1 'polypeptide(L)'
;MKKFLGMLLSIIILFFTLSGPVTAKTTSLSDANALKIADNASKHFWNALYGYKTRSCSQKTFNYKGTEYSYLCQEFNTKDKLTAYLAETFTNNAVEKGLTKYNYITHKGKLARPVGDGFSMLEWKKAKIKLVYQKQNVRSYNLTVPTVDGESVKRTVTFYKSGSTWKVNQFDAVQ
;
A
#
# COMPACT_ATOMS: atom_id res chain seq x y z
N MET A 1 -56.26 -61.77 23.12
CA MET A 1 -56.05 -60.29 23.19
C MET A 1 -54.59 -60.06 23.58
N LYS A 2 -53.75 -59.54 22.67
CA LYS A 2 -53.10 -58.20 22.77
C LYS A 2 -52.18 -58.08 24.00
N LYS A 3 -50.86 -57.84 23.95
CA LYS A 3 -49.94 -57.25 22.96
C LYS A 3 -48.49 -57.64 23.30
N PHE A 4 -47.68 -57.88 22.27
CA PHE A 4 -46.21 -57.93 22.34
C PHE A 4 -45.64 -56.52 22.59
N LEU A 5 -44.69 -56.41 23.52
CA LEU A 5 -43.96 -55.19 23.85
C LEU A 5 -42.84 -55.01 22.81
N GLY A 6 -42.95 -53.94 22.02
CA GLY A 6 -42.04 -53.64 20.91
C GLY A 6 -40.71 -53.07 21.36
N MET A 7 -39.66 -53.59 20.75
CA MET A 7 -38.27 -53.17 20.75
C MET A 7 -38.11 -51.86 19.96
N LEU A 8 -37.52 -50.81 20.55
CA LEU A 8 -37.13 -49.59 19.85
C LEU A 8 -35.61 -49.56 19.69
N LEU A 9 -35.12 -49.90 18.50
CA LEU A 9 -33.76 -49.62 18.05
C LEU A 9 -33.69 -48.15 17.58
N SER A 10 -32.98 -47.30 18.31
CA SER A 10 -32.60 -45.98 17.83
C SER A 10 -31.39 -46.09 16.90
N ILE A 11 -31.60 -45.84 15.61
CA ILE A 11 -30.54 -45.70 14.61
C ILE A 11 -30.08 -44.23 14.65
N ILE A 12 -28.89 -43.98 15.19
CA ILE A 12 -28.22 -42.68 15.13
C ILE A 12 -27.46 -42.62 13.81
N ILE A 13 -27.98 -41.89 12.84
CA ILE A 13 -27.30 -41.64 11.57
C ILE A 13 -26.28 -40.52 11.82
N LEU A 14 -24.99 -40.88 11.95
CA LEU A 14 -23.88 -39.93 11.94
C LEU A 14 -23.71 -39.39 10.52
N PHE A 15 -24.19 -38.17 10.29
CA PHE A 15 -23.82 -37.39 9.11
C PHE A 15 -22.39 -36.87 9.27
N PHE A 16 -21.40 -37.64 8.82
CA PHE A 16 -20.07 -37.12 8.55
C PHE A 16 -20.14 -36.22 7.30
N THR A 17 -20.31 -34.93 7.51
CA THR A 17 -20.04 -33.95 6.46
C THR A 17 -18.52 -33.88 6.28
N LEU A 18 -18.03 -34.50 5.21
CA LEU A 18 -16.69 -34.28 4.69
C LEU A 18 -16.59 -32.81 4.26
N SER A 19 -16.17 -31.94 5.18
CA SER A 19 -15.64 -30.63 4.86
C SER A 19 -14.31 -30.84 4.14
N GLY A 20 -14.39 -30.98 2.82
CA GLY A 20 -13.22 -30.89 1.95
C GLY A 20 -12.46 -29.59 2.26
N PRO A 21 -11.13 -29.57 2.12
CA PRO A 21 -10.36 -28.36 2.37
C PRO A 21 -10.86 -27.28 1.42
N VAL A 22 -11.46 -26.23 1.96
CA VAL A 22 -11.75 -25.01 1.22
C VAL A 22 -10.39 -24.41 0.89
N THR A 23 -9.87 -24.74 -0.30
CA THR A 23 -8.76 -24.01 -0.89
C THR A 23 -9.27 -22.61 -1.16
N ALA A 24 -9.13 -21.73 -0.17
CA ALA A 24 -9.36 -20.32 -0.32
C ALA A 24 -8.57 -19.89 -1.57
N LYS A 25 -9.28 -19.44 -2.61
CA LYS A 25 -8.70 -18.88 -3.82
C LYS A 25 -7.91 -17.65 -3.41
N THR A 26 -6.65 -17.83 -3.01
CA THR A 26 -5.75 -16.72 -2.71
C THR A 26 -5.58 -15.99 -4.03
N THR A 27 -6.25 -14.85 -4.15
CA THR A 27 -6.05 -13.91 -5.24
C THR A 27 -4.57 -13.49 -5.23
N SER A 28 -3.79 -14.17 -6.06
CA SER A 28 -2.41 -13.83 -6.34
C SER A 28 -2.39 -12.43 -6.95
N LEU A 29 -1.42 -11.61 -6.58
CA LEU A 29 -1.20 -10.32 -7.23
C LEU A 29 -0.82 -10.59 -8.69
N SER A 30 -1.62 -10.10 -9.63
CA SER A 30 -1.29 -10.14 -11.05
C SER A 30 -0.35 -8.99 -11.41
N ASP A 31 0.40 -9.15 -12.49
CA ASP A 31 1.35 -8.15 -12.98
C ASP A 31 0.67 -6.81 -13.28
N ALA A 32 -0.48 -6.83 -13.95
CA ALA A 32 -1.27 -5.62 -14.22
C ALA A 32 -1.71 -4.90 -12.92
N ASN A 33 -2.09 -5.66 -11.89
CA ASN A 33 -2.45 -5.08 -10.60
C ASN A 33 -1.22 -4.57 -9.85
N ALA A 34 -0.08 -5.26 -9.92
CA ALA A 34 1.19 -4.80 -9.33
C ALA A 34 1.61 -3.45 -9.94
N LEU A 35 1.55 -3.33 -11.28
CA LEU A 35 1.84 -2.08 -11.99
C LEU A 35 0.87 -0.95 -11.59
N LYS A 36 -0.43 -1.26 -11.48
CA LYS A 36 -1.44 -0.28 -11.02
C LYS A 36 -1.16 0.21 -9.60
N ILE A 37 -0.80 -0.69 -8.68
CA ILE A 37 -0.46 -0.32 -7.30
C ILE A 37 0.82 0.50 -7.28
N ALA A 38 1.85 0.13 -8.05
CA ALA A 38 3.10 0.90 -8.13
C ALA A 38 2.88 2.32 -8.67
N ASP A 39 2.09 2.49 -9.74
CA ASP A 39 1.69 3.80 -10.27
C ASP A 39 0.93 4.64 -9.24
N ASN A 40 -0.04 4.04 -8.55
CA ASN A 40 -0.76 4.72 -7.47
C ASN A 40 0.17 5.10 -6.32
N ALA A 41 1.08 4.20 -5.92
CA ALA A 41 2.05 4.45 -4.86
C ALA A 41 3.00 5.60 -5.22
N SER A 42 3.47 5.66 -6.47
CA SER A 42 4.27 6.79 -6.97
C SER A 42 3.53 8.12 -6.83
N LYS A 43 2.26 8.17 -7.25
CA LYS A 43 1.42 9.37 -7.08
C LYS A 43 1.26 9.78 -5.61
N HIS A 44 1.06 8.81 -4.71
CA HIS A 44 0.94 9.10 -3.28
C HIS A 44 2.24 9.63 -2.68
N PHE A 45 3.37 9.06 -3.09
CA PHE A 45 4.70 9.55 -2.70
C PHE A 45 4.90 11.00 -3.11
N TRP A 46 4.66 11.33 -4.38
CA TRP A 46 4.81 12.70 -4.89
C TRP A 46 3.80 13.67 -4.29
N ASN A 47 2.55 13.26 -4.10
CA ASN A 47 1.56 14.09 -3.41
C ASN A 47 1.96 14.42 -1.97
N ALA A 48 2.56 13.47 -1.24
CA ALA A 48 3.12 13.76 0.07
C ALA A 48 4.28 14.75 -0.02
N LEU A 49 5.16 14.60 -1.01
CA LEU A 49 6.24 15.54 -1.35
C LEU A 49 5.80 16.78 -2.14
N TYR A 50 4.52 17.00 -2.35
CA TYR A 50 4.00 18.30 -2.77
C TYR A 50 3.18 18.92 -1.63
N GLY A 51 2.74 18.11 -0.68
CA GLY A 51 1.92 18.51 0.45
C GLY A 51 0.46 18.76 0.08
N TYR A 52 -0.02 18.22 -1.03
CA TYR A 52 -1.41 18.25 -1.48
C TYR A 52 -1.75 17.04 -2.35
N LYS A 53 -3.04 16.68 -2.45
CA LYS A 53 -3.48 15.49 -3.20
C LYS A 53 -3.68 15.74 -4.69
N THR A 54 -4.32 16.86 -5.04
CA THR A 54 -4.70 17.16 -6.43
C THR A 54 -4.49 18.63 -6.77
N ARG A 55 -4.96 19.53 -5.90
CA ARG A 55 -4.87 20.98 -6.10
C ARG A 55 -3.98 21.59 -5.03
N SER A 56 -2.99 22.36 -5.48
CA SER A 56 -2.13 23.11 -4.57
C SER A 56 -2.92 24.14 -3.77
N CYS A 57 -2.47 24.39 -2.55
CA CYS A 57 -2.92 25.48 -1.67
C CYS A 57 -1.74 26.40 -1.36
N SER A 58 -2.01 27.59 -0.80
CA SER A 58 -0.94 28.42 -0.27
C SER A 58 -0.34 27.76 0.98
N GLN A 59 0.86 27.20 0.83
CA GLN A 59 1.61 26.59 1.93
C GLN A 59 2.56 27.61 2.54
N LYS A 60 2.42 27.87 3.84
CA LYS A 60 3.32 28.79 4.55
C LYS A 60 4.60 28.06 4.92
N THR A 61 5.74 28.74 4.78
CA THR A 61 7.04 28.22 5.20
C THR A 61 7.50 28.78 6.54
N PHE A 62 8.47 28.11 7.17
CA PHE A 62 9.15 28.56 8.38
C PHE A 62 10.52 27.90 8.49
N ASN A 63 11.46 28.56 9.17
CA ASN A 63 12.76 27.97 9.49
C ASN A 63 12.68 27.13 10.77
N TYR A 64 13.22 25.91 10.72
CA TYR A 64 13.35 25.03 11.86
C TYR A 64 14.72 24.34 11.82
N LYS A 65 15.53 24.58 12.86
CA LYS A 65 16.90 24.02 12.98
C LYS A 65 17.77 24.22 11.73
N GLY A 66 17.69 25.40 11.11
CA GLY A 66 18.49 25.74 9.93
C GLY A 66 17.98 25.14 8.61
N THR A 67 16.78 24.54 8.60
CA THR A 67 16.13 24.04 7.38
C THR A 67 14.80 24.75 7.18
N GLU A 68 14.49 25.14 5.95
CA GLU A 68 13.17 25.67 5.61
C GLU A 68 12.15 24.51 5.51
N TYR A 69 11.03 24.67 6.20
CA TYR A 69 9.91 23.74 6.21
C TYR A 69 8.68 24.39 5.62
N SER A 70 7.84 23.60 4.98
CA SER A 70 6.52 23.99 4.47
C SER A 70 5.42 23.20 5.17
N TYR A 71 4.38 23.90 5.63
CA TYR A 71 3.16 23.24 6.10
C TYR A 71 2.41 22.60 4.93
N LEU A 72 1.73 21.48 5.18
CA LEU A 72 0.93 20.82 4.16
C LEU A 72 -0.47 21.42 4.07
N CYS A 73 -1.15 21.16 2.95
CA CYS A 73 -2.55 21.56 2.74
C CYS A 73 -3.50 20.86 3.71
N GLN A 74 -4.73 21.37 3.83
CA GLN A 74 -5.69 20.97 4.87
C GLN A 74 -6.00 19.46 4.88
N GLU A 75 -5.96 18.82 3.72
CA GLU A 75 -6.14 17.37 3.60
C GLU A 75 -4.99 16.56 4.20
N PHE A 76 -3.79 17.14 4.38
CA PHE A 76 -2.60 16.50 4.94
C PHE A 76 -2.03 17.22 6.17
N ASN A 77 -2.76 18.19 6.74
CA ASN A 77 -2.23 19.07 7.78
C ASN A 77 -2.00 18.40 9.14
N THR A 78 -2.22 17.09 9.29
CA THR A 78 -1.85 16.30 10.47
C THR A 78 -1.20 14.98 10.03
N LYS A 79 -0.38 14.40 10.92
CA LYS A 79 0.27 13.11 10.67
C LYS A 79 -0.74 12.02 10.32
N ASP A 80 -1.86 11.96 11.04
CA ASP A 80 -2.89 10.95 10.84
C ASP A 80 -3.55 11.05 9.47
N LYS A 81 -3.86 12.27 9.03
CA LYS A 81 -4.45 12.50 7.71
C LYS A 81 -3.54 12.05 6.58
N LEU A 82 -2.26 12.45 6.63
CA LEU A 82 -1.29 12.01 5.63
C LEU A 82 -1.06 10.49 5.71
N THR A 83 -0.99 9.93 6.92
CA THR A 83 -0.80 8.49 7.12
C THR A 83 -1.97 7.69 6.55
N ALA A 84 -3.22 8.12 6.79
CA ALA A 84 -4.41 7.48 6.25
C ALA A 84 -4.40 7.46 4.72
N TYR A 85 -4.06 8.60 4.10
CA TYR A 85 -3.93 8.71 2.65
C TYR A 85 -2.84 7.77 2.11
N LEU A 86 -1.63 7.79 2.69
CA LEU A 86 -0.53 6.94 2.24
C LEU A 86 -0.81 5.45 2.47
N ALA A 87 -1.55 5.10 3.52
CA ALA A 87 -1.94 3.74 3.84
C ALA A 87 -2.90 3.12 2.80
N GLU A 88 -3.49 3.91 1.89
CA GLU A 88 -4.25 3.37 0.75
C GLU A 88 -3.38 2.46 -0.14
N THR A 89 -2.07 2.71 -0.20
CA THR A 89 -1.16 2.01 -1.13
C THR A 89 0.13 1.49 -0.49
N PHE A 90 0.56 2.05 0.65
CA PHE A 90 1.74 1.63 1.39
C PHE A 90 1.37 0.86 2.65
N THR A 91 2.22 -0.08 3.06
CA THR A 91 2.10 -0.69 4.40
C THR A 91 2.33 0.36 5.49
N ASN A 92 1.68 0.23 6.66
CA ASN A 92 1.82 1.21 7.75
C ASN A 92 3.29 1.43 8.16
N ASN A 93 4.07 0.34 8.25
CA ASN A 93 5.51 0.41 8.53
C ASN A 93 6.29 1.17 7.44
N ALA A 94 5.90 1.04 6.16
CA ALA A 94 6.51 1.82 5.08
C ALA A 94 6.20 3.31 5.23
N VAL A 95 4.96 3.65 5.58
CA VAL A 95 4.54 5.04 5.81
C VAL A 95 5.31 5.64 6.98
N GLU A 96 5.37 4.96 8.11
CA GLU A 96 6.10 5.44 9.29
C GLU A 96 7.58 5.69 9.01
N LYS A 97 8.25 4.72 8.38
CA LYS A 97 9.66 4.85 7.99
C LYS A 97 9.85 5.97 6.97
N GLY A 98 8.93 6.12 6.02
CA GLY A 98 8.94 7.18 5.02
C GLY A 98 8.84 8.56 5.65
N LEU A 99 7.79 8.82 6.43
CA LEU A 99 7.60 10.12 7.08
C LEU A 99 8.78 10.49 7.99
N THR A 100 9.40 9.50 8.65
CA THR A 100 10.63 9.70 9.43
C THR A 100 11.82 10.03 8.56
N LYS A 101 12.09 9.22 7.51
CA LYS A 101 13.21 9.40 6.57
C LYS A 101 13.19 10.77 5.89
N TYR A 102 12.00 11.26 5.53
CA TYR A 102 11.80 12.55 4.87
C TYR A 102 11.56 13.70 5.87
N ASN A 103 11.87 13.50 7.15
CA ASN A 103 11.88 14.52 8.20
C ASN A 103 10.56 15.27 8.37
N TYR A 104 9.41 14.60 8.22
CA TYR A 104 8.12 15.22 8.53
C TYR A 104 8.03 15.50 10.04
N ILE A 105 7.55 16.69 10.40
CA ILE A 105 7.41 17.13 11.79
C ILE A 105 6.02 17.70 12.06
N THR A 106 5.57 17.58 13.30
CA THR A 106 4.45 18.38 13.80
C THR A 106 4.99 19.65 14.42
N HIS A 107 4.60 20.80 13.88
CA HIS A 107 4.96 22.11 14.40
C HIS A 107 3.70 22.95 14.57
N LYS A 108 3.46 23.48 15.78
CA LYS A 108 2.24 24.23 16.13
C LYS A 108 0.95 23.47 15.78
N GLY A 109 0.94 22.16 16.04
CA GLY A 109 -0.21 21.28 15.77
C GLY A 109 -0.46 20.96 14.29
N LYS A 110 0.39 21.42 13.36
CA LYS A 110 0.28 21.15 11.93
C LYS A 110 1.47 20.36 11.41
N LEU A 111 1.21 19.45 10.48
CA LEU A 111 2.24 18.68 9.80
C LEU A 111 3.00 19.58 8.81
N ALA A 112 4.31 19.44 8.81
CA ALA A 112 5.23 20.12 7.90
C ALA A 112 6.32 19.16 7.44
N ARG A 113 6.97 19.51 6.34
CA ARG A 113 8.14 18.80 5.78
C ARG A 113 9.19 19.80 5.33
N PRO A 114 10.46 19.38 5.15
CA PRO A 114 11.46 20.22 4.50
C PRO A 114 11.01 20.64 3.10
N VAL A 115 11.31 21.88 2.73
CA VAL A 115 11.20 22.35 1.33
C VAL A 115 12.24 21.60 0.49
N GLY A 116 11.83 21.20 -0.71
CA GLY A 116 12.72 20.53 -1.65
C GLY A 116 12.07 20.47 -3.02
N ASP A 117 12.93 20.36 -4.03
CA ASP A 117 12.53 20.29 -5.42
C ASP A 117 12.66 18.85 -5.91
N GLY A 118 11.65 18.40 -6.64
CA GLY A 118 11.63 17.07 -7.21
C GLY A 118 10.36 16.82 -7.98
N PHE A 119 10.47 15.97 -9.00
CA PHE A 119 9.35 15.45 -9.76
C PHE A 119 9.74 14.07 -10.28
N SER A 120 8.76 13.33 -10.80
CA SER A 120 9.03 12.06 -11.47
C SER A 120 8.67 12.15 -12.94
N MET A 121 9.60 11.63 -13.74
CA MET A 121 9.42 11.39 -15.16
C MET A 121 9.04 9.94 -15.44
N LEU A 122 8.88 9.12 -14.40
CA LEU A 122 8.69 7.68 -14.55
C LEU A 122 7.25 7.32 -14.90
N GLU A 123 7.10 6.56 -15.98
CA GLU A 123 5.80 6.10 -16.46
C GLU A 123 5.51 4.67 -15.98
N TRP A 124 5.19 4.55 -14.68
CA TRP A 124 4.98 3.26 -14.01
C TRP A 124 3.98 2.31 -14.70
N LYS A 125 2.92 2.84 -15.32
CA LYS A 125 1.95 2.04 -16.07
C LYS A 125 2.53 1.37 -17.32
N LYS A 126 3.61 1.92 -17.88
CA LYS A 126 4.29 1.41 -19.08
C LYS A 126 5.47 0.48 -18.73
N ALA A 127 5.71 0.22 -17.44
CA ALA A 127 6.86 -0.55 -17.02
C ALA A 127 6.76 -2.02 -17.47
N LYS A 128 7.90 -2.58 -17.89
CA LYS A 128 8.04 -4.03 -18.05
C LYS A 128 8.25 -4.66 -16.68
N ILE A 129 7.56 -5.75 -16.39
CA ILE A 129 7.52 -6.36 -15.06
C ILE A 129 7.97 -7.82 -15.11
N LYS A 130 8.77 -8.23 -14.13
CA LYS A 130 9.23 -9.61 -13.95
C LYS A 130 9.13 -10.00 -12.48
N LEU A 131 8.37 -11.04 -12.17
CA LEU A 131 8.32 -11.62 -10.82
C LEU A 131 9.69 -12.22 -10.47
N VAL A 132 10.21 -11.87 -9.30
CA VAL A 132 11.51 -12.37 -8.80
C VAL A 132 11.42 -13.05 -7.44
N TYR A 133 10.32 -12.84 -6.71
CA TYR A 133 10.09 -13.50 -5.43
C TYR A 133 8.60 -13.68 -5.15
N GLN A 134 8.23 -14.84 -4.59
CA GLN A 134 6.85 -15.16 -4.24
C GLN A 134 6.76 -16.04 -2.99
N LYS A 135 5.94 -15.59 -2.02
CA LYS A 135 5.40 -16.36 -0.89
C LYS A 135 3.93 -16.01 -0.71
N GLN A 136 3.14 -16.78 0.03
CA GLN A 136 1.67 -16.57 0.15
C GLN A 136 1.21 -15.09 0.20
N ASN A 137 1.83 -14.27 1.08
CA ASN A 137 1.47 -12.87 1.30
C ASN A 137 2.53 -11.85 0.86
N VAL A 138 3.53 -12.29 0.07
CA VAL A 138 4.63 -11.42 -0.41
C VAL A 138 4.89 -11.67 -1.89
N ARG A 139 5.10 -10.59 -2.64
CA ARG A 139 5.58 -10.64 -4.02
C ARG A 139 6.65 -9.58 -4.21
N SER A 140 7.74 -9.90 -4.90
CA SER A 140 8.71 -8.89 -5.34
C SER A 140 8.90 -8.99 -6.84
N TYR A 141 8.97 -7.84 -7.47
CA TYR A 141 9.10 -7.69 -8.91
C TYR A 141 10.28 -6.79 -9.26
N ASN A 142 10.98 -7.13 -10.33
CA ASN A 142 11.85 -6.20 -11.03
C ASN A 142 11.02 -5.49 -12.11
N LEU A 143 10.97 -4.17 -12.03
CA LEU A 143 10.29 -3.29 -12.97
C LEU A 143 11.33 -2.50 -13.77
N THR A 144 11.23 -2.53 -15.08
CA THR A 144 11.94 -1.62 -15.97
C THR A 144 10.96 -0.52 -16.35
N VAL A 145 11.10 0.65 -15.72
CA VAL A 145 10.16 1.76 -15.83
C VAL A 145 10.70 2.78 -16.82
N PRO A 146 10.00 3.06 -17.93
CA PRO A 146 10.43 4.09 -18.86
C PRO A 146 10.26 5.49 -18.28
N THR A 147 11.09 6.41 -18.73
CA THR A 147 10.90 7.86 -18.54
C THR A 147 10.09 8.43 -19.69
N VAL A 148 9.53 9.63 -19.52
CA VAL A 148 8.86 10.37 -20.62
C VAL A 148 9.79 10.67 -21.79
N ASP A 149 11.10 10.67 -21.57
CA ASP A 149 12.12 10.94 -22.59
C ASP A 149 12.62 9.66 -23.30
N GLY A 150 12.03 8.50 -22.98
CA GLY A 150 12.33 7.23 -23.64
C GLY A 150 13.48 6.42 -23.02
N GLU A 151 14.15 6.95 -21.99
CA GLU A 151 15.08 6.16 -21.17
C GLU A 151 14.33 5.16 -20.27
N SER A 152 15.04 4.34 -19.49
CA SER A 152 14.41 3.43 -18.53
C SER A 152 15.28 3.19 -17.30
N VAL A 153 14.63 3.09 -16.14
CA VAL A 153 15.26 2.74 -14.87
C VAL A 153 14.78 1.39 -14.37
N LYS A 154 15.67 0.63 -13.72
CA LYS A 154 15.30 -0.63 -13.05
C LYS A 154 14.97 -0.36 -11.58
N ARG A 155 13.84 -0.88 -11.11
CA ARG A 155 13.38 -0.79 -9.73
C ARG A 155 12.95 -2.15 -9.23
N THR A 156 13.28 -2.48 -7.99
CA THR A 156 12.70 -3.63 -7.31
C THR A 156 11.58 -3.15 -6.41
N VAL A 157 10.35 -3.63 -6.62
CA VAL A 157 9.19 -3.26 -5.80
C VAL A 157 8.64 -4.50 -5.12
N THR A 158 8.53 -4.44 -3.80
CA THR A 158 7.99 -5.53 -2.99
C THR A 158 6.61 -5.15 -2.43
N PHE A 159 5.68 -6.08 -2.57
CA PHE A 159 4.29 -5.96 -2.17
C PHE A 159 3.99 -6.95 -1.06
N TYR A 160 3.32 -6.47 -0.03
CA TYR A 160 2.79 -7.28 1.07
C TYR A 160 1.27 -7.27 1.02
N LYS A 161 0.67 -8.43 1.30
CA LYS A 161 -0.78 -8.54 1.43
C LYS A 161 -1.21 -8.02 2.81
N SER A 162 -2.12 -7.05 2.82
CA SER A 162 -2.73 -6.44 4.01
C SER A 162 -4.25 -6.63 3.91
N GLY A 163 -4.78 -7.66 4.57
CA GLY A 163 -6.17 -8.09 4.41
C GLY A 163 -6.44 -8.57 2.98
N SER A 164 -7.41 -7.97 2.30
CA SER A 164 -7.74 -8.24 0.89
C SER A 164 -6.90 -7.44 -0.11
N THR A 165 -6.10 -6.48 0.35
CA THR A 165 -5.34 -5.54 -0.49
C THR A 165 -3.86 -5.88 -0.54
N TRP A 166 -3.17 -5.48 -1.61
CA TRP A 166 -1.71 -5.54 -1.71
C TRP A 166 -1.15 -4.13 -1.62
N LYS A 167 -0.06 -3.96 -0.88
CA LYS A 167 0.54 -2.65 -0.59
C LYS A 167 2.06 -2.69 -0.76
N VAL A 168 2.64 -1.57 -1.18
CA VAL A 168 4.10 -1.41 -1.30
C VAL A 168 4.74 -1.34 0.09
N ASN A 169 5.83 -2.06 0.30
CA ASN A 169 6.47 -2.18 1.62
C ASN A 169 7.58 -1.14 1.89
N GLN A 170 7.88 -0.27 0.93
CA GLN A 170 8.89 0.76 1.03
C GLN A 170 8.39 2.03 0.35
N PHE A 171 8.47 3.16 1.06
CA PHE A 171 7.85 4.42 0.67
C PHE A 171 8.41 4.99 -0.65
N ASP A 172 9.73 4.95 -0.82
CA ASP A 172 10.47 5.54 -1.94
C ASP A 172 10.88 4.52 -3.02
N ALA A 173 10.38 3.27 -2.92
CA ALA A 173 10.59 2.25 -3.94
C ALA A 173 9.99 2.66 -5.31
N VAL A 174 9.08 3.64 -5.29
CA VAL A 174 8.30 4.14 -6.43
C VAL A 174 8.41 5.65 -6.68
N GLN A 175 9.48 6.30 -6.17
CA GLN A 175 9.77 7.70 -6.53
C GLN A 175 10.02 7.83 -8.04
#